data_AF-N9ANY4-F1
#
_entry.id   AF-N9ANY4-F1
#
_cell.length_a   1.000
_cell.length_b   1.000
_cell.length_c   1.000
_cell.angle_alpha   90.00
_cell.angle_beta   90.00
_cell.angle_gamma   90.00
#
_symmetry.space_group_name_H-M   'P 1'
#
loop_
_entity.id
_entity.type
_entity.pdbx_description
1 polymer ?
#
loop_
_entity_poly.entity_id
_entity_poly.type
_entity_poly.pdbx_seq_one_letter_code
_entity_poly.pdbx_strand_id
1 'polypeptide(L)'
;MLTAQQQLFVQALEELDLNQVKKLLADGLNPNFIDMEKGPVISVWSDGLFKWWEEVCEAYEAGNVLSNEEKQQKLQVHLDILDALIAAKVNLHLWDAEEIYGPLWDAASAACVPAVQRLLDENVDPNTRDEDGLTILSSICDLFFDCDFDEVNWAEALEEEKQTLELLRSRGAKMSKELG
;
A
#
# COMPACT_ATOMS: atom_id res chain seq x y z
N MET A 1 -3.36 -24.40 -7.03
CA MET A 1 -3.35 -24.81 -5.61
C MET A 1 -1.99 -24.49 -5.03
N LEU A 2 -1.96 -23.76 -3.92
CA LEU A 2 -0.73 -23.39 -3.23
C LEU A 2 -0.03 -24.61 -2.61
N THR A 3 1.29 -24.55 -2.47
CA THR A 3 2.05 -25.50 -1.65
C THR A 3 1.85 -25.22 -0.16
N ALA A 4 2.18 -26.18 0.71
CA ALA A 4 2.11 -25.98 2.16
C ALA A 4 2.99 -24.80 2.64
N GLN A 5 4.14 -24.57 2.01
CA GLN A 5 5.00 -23.42 2.33
C GLN A 5 4.37 -22.10 1.88
N GLN A 6 3.70 -22.06 0.72
CA GLN A 6 3.00 -20.88 0.22
C GLN A 6 1.78 -20.54 1.09
N GLN A 7 1.01 -21.55 1.51
CA GLN A 7 -0.11 -21.35 2.44
C GLN A 7 0.37 -20.78 3.79
N LEU A 8 1.45 -21.36 4.34
CA LEU A 8 2.05 -20.85 5.57
C LEU A 8 2.60 -19.42 5.41
N PHE A 9 3.07 -19.07 4.22
CA PHE A 9 3.55 -17.72 3.93
C PHE A 9 2.42 -16.69 3.90
N VAL A 10 1.32 -17.02 3.20
CA VAL A 10 0.12 -16.17 3.17
C VAL A 10 -0.42 -15.96 4.58
N GLN A 11 -0.54 -17.04 5.36
CA GLN A 11 -0.98 -16.95 6.77
C GLN A 11 -0.05 -16.06 7.61
N ALA A 12 1.27 -16.19 7.44
CA ALA A 12 2.23 -15.38 8.18
C ALA A 12 2.13 -13.88 7.86
N LEU A 13 1.77 -13.51 6.62
CA LEU A 13 1.50 -12.12 6.25
C LEU A 13 0.26 -11.59 6.96
N GLU A 14 -0.84 -12.35 6.96
CA GLU A 14 -2.10 -11.94 7.60
C GLU A 14 -1.99 -11.81 9.12
N GLU A 15 -1.20 -12.67 9.75
CA GLU A 15 -0.94 -12.67 11.18
C GLU A 15 0.18 -11.68 11.58
N LEU A 16 0.79 -11.00 10.61
CA LEU A 16 1.95 -10.12 10.79
C LEU A 16 3.13 -10.82 11.50
N ASP A 17 3.30 -12.13 11.26
CA ASP A 17 4.42 -12.92 11.79
C ASP A 17 5.68 -12.71 10.95
N LEU A 18 6.34 -11.58 11.23
CA LEU A 18 7.61 -11.19 10.61
C LEU A 18 8.69 -12.29 10.69
N ASN A 19 8.72 -13.07 11.77
CA ASN A 19 9.74 -14.11 11.94
C ASN A 19 9.49 -15.27 10.97
N GLN A 20 8.23 -15.70 10.83
CA GLN A 20 7.85 -16.76 9.92
C GLN A 20 7.99 -16.31 8.45
N VAL A 21 7.64 -15.06 8.13
CA VAL A 21 7.89 -14.45 6.81
C VAL A 21 9.39 -14.51 6.48
N LYS A 22 10.25 -13.96 7.35
CA LYS A 22 11.71 -13.93 7.14
C LYS A 22 12.29 -15.34 6.99
N LYS A 23 11.82 -16.29 7.82
CA LYS A 23 12.27 -17.68 7.76
C LYS A 23 11.95 -18.33 6.41
N LEU A 24 10.71 -18.22 5.93
CA LEU A 24 10.29 -18.83 4.67
C LEU A 24 11.04 -18.24 3.48
N LEU A 25 11.26 -16.93 3.47
CA LEU A 25 12.06 -16.28 2.43
C LEU A 25 13.53 -16.74 2.48
N ALA A 26 14.11 -16.85 3.68
CA ALA A 26 15.48 -17.36 3.87
C ALA A 26 15.64 -18.83 3.45
N ASP A 27 14.58 -19.64 3.59
CA ASP A 27 14.52 -21.03 3.12
C ASP A 27 14.36 -21.15 1.59
N GLY A 28 14.27 -20.02 0.87
CA GLY A 28 14.24 -19.95 -0.59
C GLY A 28 12.85 -19.89 -1.20
N LEU A 29 11.80 -19.62 -0.41
CA LEU A 29 10.48 -19.39 -0.95
C LEU A 29 10.48 -18.14 -1.85
N ASN A 30 10.08 -18.30 -3.11
CA ASN A 30 9.85 -17.19 -4.02
C ASN A 30 8.49 -16.54 -3.71
N PRO A 31 8.41 -15.25 -3.32
CA PRO A 31 7.14 -14.60 -2.99
C PRO A 31 6.30 -14.24 -4.23
N ASN A 32 6.79 -14.47 -5.45
CA ASN A 32 6.06 -14.16 -6.69
C ASN A 32 5.08 -15.26 -7.09
N PHE A 33 4.08 -15.50 -6.25
CA PHE A 33 2.95 -16.38 -6.55
C PHE A 33 1.64 -15.67 -6.28
N ILE A 34 0.55 -16.30 -6.75
CA ILE A 34 -0.81 -15.79 -6.62
C ILE A 34 -1.58 -16.82 -5.79
N ASP A 35 -2.22 -16.34 -4.72
CA ASP A 35 -3.32 -17.04 -4.09
C ASP A 35 -4.58 -16.82 -4.94
N MET A 36 -5.35 -17.88 -5.20
CA MET A 36 -6.52 -17.77 -6.06
C MET A 36 -7.69 -17.03 -5.41
N GLU A 37 -7.68 -16.89 -4.08
CA GLU A 37 -8.72 -16.20 -3.32
C GLU A 37 -8.28 -14.79 -2.88
N LYS A 38 -6.97 -14.52 -2.83
CA LYS A 38 -6.41 -13.27 -2.26
C LYS A 38 -5.50 -12.51 -3.22
N GLY A 39 -5.42 -12.97 -4.48
CA GLY A 39 -4.56 -12.37 -5.48
C GLY A 39 -3.06 -12.57 -5.24
N PRO A 40 -2.21 -11.70 -5.82
CA PRO A 40 -0.77 -11.72 -5.62
C PRO A 40 -0.39 -11.60 -4.15
N VAL A 41 0.67 -12.30 -3.75
CA VAL A 41 1.18 -12.26 -2.37
C VAL A 41 1.51 -10.85 -1.87
N ILE A 42 1.90 -9.94 -2.77
CA ILE A 42 2.15 -8.55 -2.40
C ILE A 42 0.85 -7.82 -2.02
N SER A 43 -0.29 -8.19 -2.59
CA SER A 43 -1.62 -7.66 -2.24
C SER A 43 -2.04 -8.09 -0.83
N VAL A 44 -1.75 -9.33 -0.44
CA VAL A 44 -1.97 -9.81 0.95
C VAL A 44 -1.22 -8.95 1.98
N TRP A 45 -0.05 -8.43 1.61
CA TRP A 45 0.68 -7.49 2.48
C TRP A 45 0.02 -6.12 2.54
N SER A 46 -0.37 -5.54 1.38
CA SER A 46 -0.99 -4.22 1.34
C SER A 46 -2.37 -4.19 1.98
N ASP A 47 -3.12 -5.30 1.99
CA ASP A 47 -4.36 -5.45 2.75
C ASP A 47 -4.21 -5.14 4.24
N GLY A 48 -3.04 -5.46 4.79
CA GLY A 48 -2.70 -5.13 6.18
C GLY A 48 -2.65 -3.62 6.44
N LEU A 49 -2.33 -2.82 5.43
CA LEU A 49 -2.26 -1.35 5.56
C LEU A 49 -3.65 -0.73 5.74
N PHE A 50 -4.70 -1.32 5.15
CA PHE A 50 -6.07 -0.83 5.33
C PHE A 50 -6.52 -0.96 6.78
N LYS A 51 -6.17 -2.06 7.46
CA LYS A 51 -6.46 -2.23 8.90
C LYS A 51 -5.75 -1.17 9.74
N TRP A 52 -4.49 -0.90 9.43
CA TRP A 52 -3.74 0.18 10.10
C TRP A 52 -4.39 1.55 9.85
N TRP A 53 -4.82 1.82 8.61
CA TRP A 53 -5.46 3.08 8.24
C TRP A 53 -6.84 3.26 8.89
N GLU A 54 -7.65 2.20 8.93
CA GLU A 54 -8.94 2.17 9.62
C GLU A 54 -8.78 2.56 11.09
N GLU A 55 -7.79 2.01 11.80
CA GLU A 55 -7.50 2.38 13.19
C GLU A 55 -7.13 3.88 13.34
N VAL A 56 -6.41 4.46 12.36
CA VAL A 56 -6.05 5.88 12.36
C VAL A 56 -7.30 6.74 12.13
N CYS A 57 -8.13 6.40 11.15
CA CYS A 57 -9.39 7.10 10.86
C CYS A 57 -10.34 7.06 12.06
N GLU A 58 -10.56 5.89 12.66
CA GLU A 58 -11.39 5.74 13.85
C GLU A 58 -10.90 6.61 15.01
N ALA A 59 -9.58 6.73 15.18
CA ALA A 59 -8.98 7.60 16.20
C ALA A 59 -9.26 9.09 15.94
N TYR A 60 -9.24 9.52 14.66
CA TYR A 60 -9.66 10.88 14.27
C TYR A 60 -11.13 11.13 14.58
N GLU A 61 -12.02 10.22 14.17
CA GLU A 61 -13.46 10.33 14.42
C GLU A 61 -13.81 10.36 15.91
N ALA A 62 -13.10 9.57 16.72
CA ALA A 62 -13.26 9.53 18.16
C ALA A 62 -12.65 10.76 18.88
N GLY A 63 -11.93 11.64 18.18
CA GLY A 63 -11.20 12.77 18.77
C GLY A 63 -9.99 12.36 19.61
N ASN A 64 -9.53 11.11 19.47
CA ASN A 64 -8.38 10.53 20.17
C ASN A 64 -7.22 10.29 19.21
N VAL A 65 -6.85 11.32 18.44
CA VAL A 65 -5.84 11.25 17.38
C VAL A 65 -4.54 10.65 17.92
N LEU A 66 -4.08 9.56 17.28
CA LEU A 66 -2.82 8.91 17.62
C LEU A 66 -1.63 9.85 17.37
N SER A 67 -0.64 9.79 18.25
CA SER A 67 0.65 10.45 18.01
C SER A 67 1.39 9.82 16.84
N ASN A 68 2.36 10.56 16.28
CA ASN A 68 3.21 10.05 15.20
C ASN A 68 4.01 8.81 15.64
N GLU A 69 4.45 8.78 16.90
CA GLU A 69 5.15 7.63 17.48
C GLU A 69 4.24 6.39 17.56
N GLU A 70 2.97 6.55 17.97
CA GLU A 70 2.01 5.44 18.03
C GLU A 70 1.66 4.91 16.63
N LYS A 71 1.42 5.81 15.67
CA LYS A 71 1.19 5.48 14.26
C LYS A 71 2.37 4.67 13.71
N GLN A 72 3.59 5.15 13.91
CA GLN A 72 4.81 4.46 13.48
C GLN A 72 5.00 3.11 14.17
N GLN A 73 4.76 3.03 15.48
CA GLN A 73 4.91 1.78 16.24
C GLN A 73 3.96 0.70 15.71
N LYS A 74 2.70 1.05 15.43
CA LYS A 74 1.70 0.14 14.86
C LYS A 74 2.07 -0.28 13.42
N LEU A 75 2.60 0.66 12.64
CA LEU A 75 2.96 0.41 11.24
C LEU A 75 4.27 -0.39 11.07
N GLN A 76 5.16 -0.39 12.06
CA GLN A 76 6.54 -0.88 11.92
C GLN A 76 6.61 -2.32 11.39
N VAL A 77 5.73 -3.21 11.85
CA VAL A 77 5.72 -4.61 11.40
C VAL A 77 5.38 -4.73 9.91
N HIS A 78 4.49 -3.89 9.39
CA HIS A 78 4.15 -3.87 7.97
C HIS A 78 5.35 -3.42 7.12
N LEU A 79 6.09 -2.41 7.58
CA LEU A 79 7.29 -1.93 6.89
C LEU A 79 8.42 -2.96 6.93
N ASP A 80 8.63 -3.64 8.06
CA ASP A 80 9.63 -4.69 8.19
C ASP A 80 9.30 -5.91 7.29
N ILE A 81 8.01 -6.22 7.10
CA ILE A 81 7.55 -7.25 6.16
C ILE A 81 7.80 -6.78 4.72
N LEU A 82 7.44 -5.55 4.36
CA LEU A 82 7.71 -4.98 3.04
C LEU A 82 9.19 -5.07 2.70
N ASP A 83 10.06 -4.68 3.62
CA ASP A 83 11.51 -4.75 3.44
C ASP A 83 12.01 -6.19 3.21
N ALA A 84 11.45 -7.16 3.93
CA ALA A 84 11.76 -8.57 3.71
C ALA A 84 11.30 -9.05 2.32
N LEU A 85 10.11 -8.66 1.88
CA LEU A 85 9.57 -8.99 0.56
C LEU A 85 10.43 -8.36 -0.56
N ILE A 86 10.80 -7.08 -0.43
CA ILE A 86 11.68 -6.38 -1.37
C ILE A 86 13.06 -7.06 -1.44
N ALA A 87 13.63 -7.42 -0.29
CA ALA A 87 14.90 -8.15 -0.23
C ALA A 87 14.82 -9.49 -0.96
N ALA A 88 13.67 -10.17 -0.88
CA ALA A 88 13.37 -11.41 -1.60
C ALA A 88 12.93 -11.21 -3.06
N LYS A 89 13.01 -9.98 -3.59
CA LYS A 89 12.66 -9.64 -4.98
C LYS A 89 11.21 -9.98 -5.32
N VAL A 90 10.29 -9.67 -4.40
CA VAL A 90 8.86 -9.60 -4.74
C VAL A 90 8.66 -8.61 -5.90
N ASN A 91 7.72 -8.93 -6.77
CA ASN A 91 7.35 -8.08 -7.87
C ASN A 91 6.29 -7.07 -7.39
N LEU A 92 6.73 -5.83 -7.20
CA LEU A 92 5.90 -4.70 -6.77
C LEU A 92 4.96 -4.17 -7.87
N HIS A 93 5.02 -4.76 -9.07
CA HIS A 93 4.16 -4.41 -10.21
C HIS A 93 3.10 -5.48 -10.48
N LEU A 94 2.95 -6.47 -9.60
CA LEU A 94 1.83 -7.41 -9.70
C LEU A 94 0.57 -6.72 -9.19
N TRP A 95 -0.44 -6.76 -10.03
CA TRP A 95 -1.85 -6.50 -9.75
C TRP A 95 -2.61 -7.84 -9.80
N ASP A 96 -3.70 -7.94 -9.05
CA ASP A 96 -4.61 -9.07 -9.20
C ASP A 96 -5.39 -8.92 -10.53
N ALA A 97 -5.87 -10.04 -11.06
CA ALA A 97 -6.77 -10.01 -12.21
C ALA A 97 -8.17 -9.50 -11.82
N GLU A 98 -8.54 -9.58 -10.54
CA GLU A 98 -9.80 -9.06 -9.99
C GLU A 98 -9.63 -7.67 -9.36
N GLU A 99 -8.47 -7.36 -8.77
CA GLU A 99 -8.10 -6.03 -8.25
C GLU A 99 -7.01 -5.40 -9.12
N ILE A 100 -7.39 -4.46 -9.97
CA ILE A 100 -6.51 -3.78 -10.95
C ILE A 100 -5.64 -2.69 -10.28
N TYR A 101 -5.47 -2.79 -8.96
CA TYR A 101 -4.67 -1.88 -8.15
C TYR A 101 -3.36 -2.56 -7.75
N GLY A 102 -2.27 -1.81 -7.85
CA GLY A 102 -0.95 -2.27 -7.45
C GLY A 102 -0.62 -1.86 -6.01
N PRO A 103 0.44 -2.42 -5.41
CA PRO A 103 0.85 -2.12 -4.03
C PRO A 103 1.03 -0.62 -3.74
N LEU A 104 1.42 0.17 -4.73
CA LEU A 104 1.55 1.62 -4.58
C LEU A 104 0.19 2.33 -4.48
N TRP A 105 -0.81 1.86 -5.22
CA TRP A 105 -2.16 2.37 -5.11
C TRP A 105 -2.73 2.01 -3.74
N ASP A 106 -2.63 0.74 -3.30
CA ASP A 106 -3.16 0.31 -1.99
C ASP A 106 -2.53 1.08 -0.83
N ALA A 107 -1.21 1.24 -0.86
CA ALA A 107 -0.49 1.99 0.17
C ALA A 107 -0.93 3.46 0.20
N ALA A 108 -1.24 4.03 -0.96
CA ALA A 108 -1.62 5.43 -1.07
C ALA A 108 -3.11 5.67 -0.74
N SER A 109 -4.02 4.75 -1.09
CA SER A 109 -5.42 4.79 -0.67
C SER A 109 -5.58 4.50 0.84
N ALA A 110 -4.62 3.80 1.45
CA ALA A 110 -4.49 3.68 2.90
C ALA A 110 -3.74 4.87 3.57
N ALA A 111 -3.48 5.95 2.82
CA ALA A 111 -2.73 7.13 3.26
C ALA A 111 -1.39 6.81 3.99
N CYS A 112 -0.77 5.69 3.63
CA CYS A 112 0.40 5.16 4.32
C CYS A 112 1.70 5.76 3.74
N VAL A 113 1.99 7.00 4.13
CA VAL A 113 3.16 7.77 3.65
C VAL A 113 4.46 6.95 3.67
N PRO A 114 4.82 6.20 4.73
CA PRO A 114 6.07 5.44 4.75
C PRO A 114 6.11 4.29 3.75
N ALA A 115 4.99 3.59 3.52
CA ALA A 115 4.91 2.52 2.52
C ALA A 115 4.96 3.09 1.09
N VAL A 116 4.26 4.19 0.84
CA VAL A 116 4.31 4.93 -0.44
C VAL A 116 5.73 5.37 -0.76
N GLN A 117 6.43 5.99 0.20
CA GLN A 117 7.83 6.37 0.04
C GLN A 117 8.69 5.16 -0.32
N ARG A 118 8.53 4.05 0.41
CA ARG A 118 9.34 2.85 0.20
C ARG A 118 9.14 2.24 -1.18
N LEU A 119 7.90 2.16 -1.65
CA LEU A 119 7.58 1.64 -2.99
C LEU A 119 8.11 2.55 -4.10
N LEU A 120 8.01 3.87 -3.93
CA LEU A 120 8.58 4.84 -4.87
C LEU A 120 10.12 4.80 -4.89
N ASP A 121 10.76 4.49 -3.77
CA ASP A 121 12.23 4.30 -3.70
C ASP A 121 12.70 3.07 -4.47
N GLU A 122 11.85 2.06 -4.62
CA GLU A 122 12.07 0.90 -5.49
C GLU A 122 11.69 1.17 -6.96
N ASN A 123 11.41 2.44 -7.32
CA ASN A 123 11.06 2.90 -8.67
C ASN A 123 9.74 2.33 -9.22
N VAL A 124 8.77 2.05 -8.37
CA VAL A 124 7.39 1.82 -8.83
C VAL A 124 6.88 3.09 -9.53
N ASP A 125 6.38 2.96 -10.75
CA ASP A 125 5.90 4.10 -11.55
C ASP A 125 4.59 4.65 -10.96
N PRO A 126 4.55 5.90 -10.46
CA PRO A 126 3.33 6.46 -9.89
C PRO A 126 2.28 6.85 -10.93
N ASN A 127 2.59 6.73 -12.22
CA ASN A 127 1.67 7.07 -13.31
C ASN A 127 1.01 5.84 -13.95
N THR A 128 1.13 4.67 -13.32
CA THR A 128 0.30 3.51 -13.69
C THR A 128 -1.17 3.88 -13.60
N ARG A 129 -1.95 3.35 -14.54
CA ARG A 129 -3.39 3.59 -14.63
C ARG A 129 -4.17 2.38 -14.12
N ASP A 130 -5.27 2.64 -13.44
CA ASP A 130 -6.28 1.64 -13.11
C ASP A 130 -7.18 1.31 -14.32
N GLU A 131 -8.23 0.53 -14.08
CA GLU A 131 -9.15 0.05 -15.13
C GLU A 131 -9.99 1.15 -15.79
N ASP A 132 -10.29 2.21 -15.06
CA ASP A 132 -10.97 3.41 -15.55
C ASP A 132 -10.01 4.35 -16.28
N GLY A 133 -8.74 3.97 -16.37
CA GLY A 133 -7.68 4.75 -16.99
C GLY A 133 -7.21 5.90 -16.11
N LEU A 134 -7.55 5.89 -14.81
CA LEU A 134 -7.10 6.89 -13.86
C LEU A 134 -5.70 6.54 -13.37
N THR A 135 -4.80 7.53 -13.42
CA THR A 135 -3.53 7.48 -12.69
C THR A 135 -3.78 7.31 -11.19
N ILE A 136 -2.80 6.78 -10.45
CA ILE A 136 -2.86 6.68 -8.98
C ILE A 136 -3.25 8.02 -8.33
N LEU A 137 -2.66 9.14 -8.78
CA LEU A 137 -2.98 10.45 -8.21
C LEU A 137 -4.44 10.86 -8.46
N SER A 138 -4.97 10.63 -9.66
CA SER A 138 -6.38 10.92 -9.97
C SER A 138 -7.33 10.01 -9.19
N SER A 139 -7.06 8.71 -9.18
CA SER A 139 -7.89 7.70 -8.52
C SER A 139 -8.03 8.00 -7.02
N ILE A 140 -6.93 8.37 -6.36
CA ILE A 140 -6.96 8.66 -4.92
C ILE A 140 -7.59 10.02 -4.59
N CYS A 141 -7.37 11.05 -5.43
CA CYS A 141 -8.04 12.33 -5.21
C CYS A 141 -9.57 12.20 -5.38
N ASP A 142 -10.02 11.41 -6.35
CA ASP A 142 -11.44 11.06 -6.54
C ASP A 142 -11.97 10.29 -5.32
N LEU A 143 -11.25 9.26 -4.88
CA LEU A 143 -11.61 8.43 -3.72
C LEU A 143 -11.75 9.25 -2.42
N PHE A 144 -10.78 10.12 -2.12
CA PHE A 144 -10.75 10.87 -0.87
C PHE A 144 -11.63 12.12 -0.90
N PHE A 145 -11.70 12.81 -2.04
CA PHE A 145 -12.22 14.18 -2.11
C PHE A 145 -13.18 14.47 -3.26
N ASP A 146 -13.46 13.52 -4.16
CA ASP A 146 -14.32 13.72 -5.35
C ASP A 146 -13.89 14.94 -6.19
N CYS A 147 -12.58 15.18 -6.31
CA CYS A 147 -12.03 16.30 -7.07
C CYS A 147 -10.58 16.06 -7.54
N ASP A 148 -10.06 16.97 -8.38
CA ASP A 148 -8.67 16.91 -8.81
C ASP A 148 -7.69 17.41 -7.72
N PHE A 149 -6.43 16.94 -7.74
CA PHE A 149 -5.38 17.33 -6.78
C PHE A 149 -5.27 18.85 -6.52
N ASP A 150 -5.38 19.67 -7.56
CA ASP A 150 -5.26 21.14 -7.45
C ASP A 150 -6.52 21.81 -6.84
N GLU A 151 -7.62 21.06 -6.69
CA GLU A 151 -8.92 21.50 -6.19
C GLU A 151 -9.18 21.05 -4.74
N VAL A 152 -8.34 20.16 -4.20
CA VAL A 152 -8.48 19.61 -2.86
C VAL A 152 -8.49 20.72 -1.80
N ASN A 153 -9.51 20.70 -0.94
CA ASN A 153 -9.57 21.55 0.23
C ASN A 153 -8.71 20.97 1.37
N TRP A 154 -7.42 21.29 1.37
CA TRP A 154 -6.46 20.78 2.38
C TRP A 154 -6.79 21.15 3.83
N ALA A 155 -7.75 22.04 4.09
CA ALA A 155 -8.20 22.33 5.46
C ALA A 155 -9.14 21.24 6.02
N GLU A 156 -9.69 20.39 5.16
CA GLU A 156 -10.61 19.29 5.51
C GLU A 156 -9.97 17.91 5.38
N ALA A 157 -8.77 17.82 4.80
CA ALA A 157 -8.02 16.58 4.66
C ALA A 157 -7.34 16.17 5.97
N LEU A 158 -7.22 14.86 6.20
CA LEU A 158 -6.32 14.34 7.21
C LEU A 158 -4.87 14.60 6.80
N GLU A 159 -3.99 14.71 7.80
CA GLU A 159 -2.57 15.02 7.55
C GLU A 159 -1.90 13.93 6.71
N GLU A 160 -2.24 12.66 6.94
CA GLU A 160 -1.72 11.51 6.19
C GLU A 160 -2.16 11.50 4.72
N GLU A 161 -3.42 11.82 4.43
CA GLU A 161 -3.96 11.90 3.08
C GLU A 161 -3.22 12.98 2.29
N LYS A 162 -3.09 14.17 2.91
CA LYS A 162 -2.35 15.29 2.35
C LYS A 162 -0.90 14.92 2.08
N GLN A 163 -0.19 14.41 3.08
CA GLN A 163 1.22 14.03 2.92
C GLN A 163 1.41 12.95 1.85
N THR A 164 0.48 12.01 1.74
CA THR A 164 0.53 10.94 0.72
C THR A 164 0.39 11.51 -0.69
N LEU A 165 -0.61 12.37 -0.93
CA LEU A 165 -0.83 12.98 -2.23
C LEU A 165 0.29 13.97 -2.61
N GLU A 166 0.76 14.78 -1.65
CA GLU A 166 1.92 15.67 -1.84
C GLU A 166 3.19 14.86 -2.15
N LEU A 167 3.41 13.74 -1.47
CA LEU A 167 4.53 12.84 -1.74
C LEU A 167 4.44 12.27 -3.16
N LEU A 168 3.31 11.69 -3.56
CA LEU A 168 3.09 11.19 -4.92
C LEU A 168 3.40 12.28 -5.96
N ARG A 169 2.81 13.47 -5.79
CA ARG A 169 3.03 14.61 -6.68
C ARG A 169 4.51 15.00 -6.76
N SER A 170 5.20 15.09 -5.61
CA SER A 170 6.63 15.41 -5.55
C SER A 170 7.52 14.35 -6.22
N ARG A 171 7.05 13.10 -6.27
CA ARG A 171 7.73 11.96 -6.90
C ARG A 171 7.33 11.77 -8.36
N GLY A 172 6.63 12.75 -8.95
CA GLY A 172 6.32 12.79 -10.38
C GLY A 172 5.01 12.12 -10.76
N ALA A 173 4.14 11.82 -9.79
CA ALA A 173 2.77 11.44 -10.07
C ALA A 173 2.02 12.59 -10.75
N LYS A 174 1.29 12.26 -11.80
CA LYS A 174 0.46 13.18 -12.56
C LYS A 174 -0.98 12.72 -12.51
N MET A 175 -1.89 13.67 -12.63
CA MET A 175 -3.29 13.42 -12.89
C MET A 175 -3.44 12.86 -14.31
N SER A 176 -4.49 12.08 -14.54
CA SER A 176 -4.80 11.47 -15.84
C SER A 176 -4.88 12.51 -16.96
N LYS A 177 -5.50 13.67 -16.67
CA LYS A 177 -5.63 14.79 -17.61
C LYS A 177 -4.29 15.39 -18.07
N GLU A 178 -3.20 15.15 -17.34
CA GLU A 178 -1.86 15.66 -17.67
C GLU A 178 -1.07 14.70 -18.57
N LEU A 179 -1.56 13.47 -18.79
CA LEU A 179 -0.85 12.42 -19.52
C LEU A 179 -1.39 12.13 -20.93
N GLY A 180 -2.57 12.67 -21.28
CA GLY A 180 -3.16 12.53 -22.62
C GLY A 180 -3.72 11.14 -22.93
#